data_AF-A0A6M2DIM6-F1
#
_entry.id   AF-A0A6M2DIM6-F1
#
_cell.length_a   1.000
_cell.length_b   1.000
_cell.length_c   1.000
_cell.angle_alpha   90.00
_cell.angle_beta   90.00
_cell.angle_gamma   90.00
#
_symmetry.space_group_name_H-M   'P 1'
#
loop_
_entity.id
_entity.type
_entity.pdbx_description
1 polymer ?
#
loop_
_entity_poly.entity_id
_entity_poly.type
_entity_poly.pdbx_seq_one_letter_code
_entity_poly.pdbx_strand_id
1 'polypeptide(L)'
;SGKFPFHGVVNTREAGFVAASIEGIRFYSCYAPPSLTMDEFTNFLDRLTADAKLNYPVAIAGDFNCWAIDWGSKQTNARGKTLLEAFASLDVVLLNRGNMPTFIRGDASSIV
;
A
#
# COMPACT_ATOMS: atom_id res chain seq x y z
N SER A 1 -4.07 21.78 -19.32
CA SER A 1 -5.45 21.34 -19.02
C SER A 1 -5.47 19.82 -19.06
N GLY A 2 -5.68 19.16 -17.93
CA GLY A 2 -5.73 17.69 -17.83
C GLY A 2 -7.02 17.16 -18.44
N LYS A 3 -6.91 16.22 -19.37
CA LYS A 3 -7.98 15.87 -20.33
C LYS A 3 -8.72 14.57 -19.97
N PHE A 4 -8.82 14.16 -18.71
CA PHE A 4 -9.40 12.85 -18.41
C PHE A 4 -10.30 12.87 -17.16
N PRO A 5 -11.59 12.50 -17.29
CA PRO A 5 -12.50 12.42 -16.15
C PRO A 5 -12.24 11.18 -15.30
N PHE A 6 -12.41 11.30 -13.98
CA PHE A 6 -12.46 10.16 -13.07
C PHE A 6 -13.64 9.25 -13.44
N HIS A 7 -13.39 7.97 -13.69
CA HIS A 7 -14.43 7.03 -14.12
C HIS A 7 -15.24 6.44 -12.94
N GLY A 8 -14.78 6.69 -11.70
CA GLY A 8 -15.48 6.32 -10.48
C GLY A 8 -14.54 6.38 -9.27
N VAL A 9 -15.07 6.85 -8.14
CA VAL A 9 -14.42 6.78 -6.83
C VAL A 9 -15.19 5.79 -5.98
N VAL A 10 -14.53 4.71 -5.55
CA VAL A 10 -15.07 3.80 -4.54
C VAL A 10 -14.46 4.21 -3.21
N ASN A 11 -15.28 4.76 -2.33
CA ASN A 11 -14.85 5.30 -1.05
C ASN A 11 -15.04 4.25 0.05
N THR A 12 -14.00 3.48 0.34
CA THR A 12 -14.00 2.46 1.41
C THR A 12 -13.39 3.06 2.69
N ARG A 13 -13.91 4.20 3.19
CA ARG A 13 -13.36 4.88 4.40
C ARG A 13 -13.18 3.95 5.60
N GLU A 14 -14.06 2.96 5.75
CA GLU A 14 -14.00 1.97 6.82
C GLU A 14 -12.90 0.91 6.61
N ALA A 15 -12.34 0.82 5.41
CA ALA A 15 -11.29 -0.09 5.01
C ALA A 15 -9.89 0.51 4.97
N GLY A 16 -9.68 1.77 5.36
CA GLY A 16 -8.34 2.37 5.43
C GLY A 16 -7.69 2.66 4.06
N PHE A 17 -8.42 2.51 2.96
CA PHE A 17 -7.96 2.86 1.62
C PHE A 17 -9.08 3.52 0.81
N VAL A 18 -8.71 4.13 -0.31
CA VAL A 18 -9.65 4.62 -1.34
C VAL A 18 -9.25 4.02 -2.67
N ALA A 19 -10.23 3.67 -3.50
CA ALA A 19 -9.99 3.12 -4.83
C ALA A 19 -10.59 4.02 -5.94
N ALA A 20 -9.86 4.18 -7.05
CA ALA A 20 -10.31 4.99 -8.19
C ALA A 20 -9.95 4.35 -9.53
N SER A 21 -10.87 4.48 -10.50
CA SER A 21 -10.72 3.93 -11.86
C SER A 21 -10.22 5.01 -12.80
N ILE A 22 -9.06 4.82 -13.43
CA ILE A 22 -8.56 5.74 -14.44
C ILE A 22 -8.05 4.91 -15.61
N GLU A 23 -8.65 5.10 -16.79
CA GLU A 23 -8.25 4.42 -18.04
C GLU A 23 -8.15 2.88 -17.92
N GLY A 24 -9.09 2.27 -17.18
CA GLY A 24 -9.12 0.82 -16.97
C GLY A 24 -8.16 0.29 -15.90
N ILE A 25 -7.30 1.14 -15.34
CA ILE A 25 -6.41 0.78 -14.21
C ILE A 25 -7.12 1.09 -12.89
N ARG A 26 -7.05 0.15 -11.96
CA ARG A 26 -7.53 0.30 -10.59
C ARG A 26 -6.41 0.85 -9.70
N PHE A 27 -6.58 2.05 -9.18
CA PHE A 27 -5.65 2.65 -8.23
C PHE A 27 -6.16 2.53 -6.81
N TYR A 28 -5.29 2.13 -5.89
CA TYR A 28 -5.54 2.13 -4.45
C TYR A 28 -4.60 3.12 -3.76
N SER A 29 -5.18 4.00 -2.95
CA SER A 29 -4.46 4.88 -2.04
C SER A 29 -4.70 4.42 -0.61
N CYS A 30 -3.65 3.95 0.06
CA CYS A 30 -3.72 3.30 1.37
C CYS A 30 -3.14 4.19 2.47
N TYR A 31 -3.77 4.17 3.65
CA TYR A 31 -3.17 4.67 4.87
C TYR A 31 -3.47 3.70 6.01
N ALA A 32 -2.45 3.00 6.49
CA ALA A 32 -2.54 2.12 7.64
C ALA A 32 -1.82 2.78 8.82
N PRO A 33 -2.54 3.42 9.76
CA PRO A 33 -1.94 4.11 10.90
C PRO A 33 -1.00 3.19 11.70
N PRO A 34 0.07 3.75 12.30
CA PRO A 34 0.97 2.98 13.15
C PRO A 34 0.29 2.48 14.44
N SER A 35 -0.86 3.07 14.80
CA SER A 35 -1.67 2.68 15.96
C SER A 35 -2.51 1.43 15.75
N LEU A 36 -2.64 0.92 14.51
CA LEU A 36 -3.34 -0.33 14.26
C LEU A 36 -2.61 -1.49 14.92
N THR A 37 -3.34 -2.33 15.64
CA THR A 37 -2.89 -3.65 16.07
C THR A 37 -2.53 -4.53 14.86
N MET A 38 -1.78 -5.61 15.08
CA MET A 38 -1.45 -6.54 14.00
C MET A 38 -2.70 -7.19 13.38
N ASP A 39 -3.74 -7.45 14.19
CA ASP A 39 -5.00 -8.03 13.70
C ASP A 39 -5.78 -7.03 12.84
N GLU A 40 -5.89 -5.77 13.26
CA GLU A 40 -6.51 -4.71 12.45
C GLU A 40 -5.74 -4.47 11.15
N PHE A 41 -4.41 -4.53 11.20
CA PHE A 41 -3.57 -4.39 10.02
C PHE A 41 -3.77 -5.57 9.04
N THR A 42 -3.84 -6.80 9.55
CA THR A 42 -4.11 -7.98 8.72
C THR A 42 -5.50 -7.89 8.08
N ASN A 43 -6.53 -7.55 8.86
CA ASN A 43 -7.89 -7.33 8.36
C ASN A 43 -7.98 -6.20 7.32
N PHE A 44 -7.14 -5.17 7.46
CA PHE A 44 -6.98 -4.12 6.45
C PHE A 44 -6.42 -4.68 5.13
N LEU A 45 -5.35 -5.49 5.20
CA LEU A 45 -4.73 -6.11 4.02
C LEU A 45 -5.62 -7.16 3.36
N ASP A 46 -6.36 -7.94 4.13
CA ASP A 46 -7.30 -8.94 3.59
C ASP A 46 -8.39 -8.27 2.76
N ARG A 47 -8.95 -7.16 3.25
CA ARG A 47 -9.95 -6.37 2.50
C ARG A 47 -9.35 -5.75 1.24
N LEU A 48 -8.15 -5.18 1.34
CA LEU A 48 -7.46 -4.59 0.20
C LEU A 48 -7.16 -5.63 -0.88
N THR A 49 -6.58 -6.77 -0.50
CA THR A 49 -6.18 -7.82 -1.44
C THR A 49 -7.39 -8.55 -2.03
N ALA A 50 -8.47 -8.75 -1.26
CA ALA A 50 -9.72 -9.31 -1.78
C ALA A 50 -10.31 -8.43 -2.89
N ASP A 51 -10.34 -7.11 -2.71
CA ASP A 51 -10.81 -6.18 -3.75
C ASP A 51 -9.83 -6.12 -4.93
N ALA A 52 -8.53 -6.05 -4.67
CA ALA A 52 -7.50 -5.97 -5.71
C ALA A 52 -7.47 -7.21 -6.62
N LYS A 53 -7.74 -8.41 -6.09
CA LYS A 53 -7.81 -9.66 -6.88
C LYS A 53 -8.92 -9.68 -7.91
N LEU A 54 -9.96 -8.87 -7.72
CA LEU A 54 -11.09 -8.77 -8.65
C LEU A 54 -10.85 -7.74 -9.77
N ASN A 55 -9.72 -7.04 -9.73
CA ASN A 55 -9.39 -5.96 -10.65
C ASN A 55 -8.07 -6.28 -11.36
N TYR A 56 -7.97 -5.92 -12.64
CA TYR A 56 -6.70 -5.98 -13.38
C TYR A 56 -6.73 -4.99 -14.55
N PRO A 57 -5.66 -4.20 -14.78
CA PRO A 57 -4.46 -4.07 -13.94
C PRO A 57 -4.73 -3.22 -12.68
N VAL A 58 -3.90 -3.41 -11.65
CA VAL A 58 -3.97 -2.65 -10.39
C VAL A 58 -2.66 -1.92 -10.08
N ALA A 59 -2.76 -0.79 -9.40
CA ALA A 59 -1.65 -0.07 -8.80
C ALA A 59 -2.01 0.26 -7.35
N ILE A 60 -1.16 -0.17 -6.41
CA ILE A 60 -1.38 0.03 -4.97
C ILE A 60 -0.24 0.87 -4.42
N ALA A 61 -0.58 1.98 -3.76
CA ALA A 61 0.38 2.85 -3.10
C ALA A 61 -0.20 3.38 -1.79
N GLY A 62 0.67 3.78 -0.87
CA GLY A 62 0.25 4.35 0.40
C GLY A 62 1.29 4.23 1.48
N ASP A 63 0.95 4.77 2.64
CA ASP A 63 1.76 4.63 3.85
C ASP A 63 1.19 3.50 4.72
N PHE A 64 1.93 2.39 4.75
CA PHE A 64 1.58 1.21 5.53
C PHE A 64 2.19 1.21 6.94
N ASN A 65 3.04 2.18 7.26
CA ASN A 65 3.80 2.27 8.52
C ASN A 65 4.59 0.98 8.86
N CYS A 66 5.23 0.38 7.85
CA CYS A 66 5.99 -0.87 7.99
C CYS A 66 7.42 -0.75 7.43
N TRP A 67 8.30 -1.65 7.88
CA TRP A 67 9.69 -1.70 7.44
C TRP A 67 9.93 -2.98 6.66
N ALA A 68 10.53 -2.88 5.47
CA ALA A 68 11.03 -4.02 4.71
C ALA A 68 12.33 -3.67 4.01
N ILE A 69 13.23 -4.65 3.94
CA ILE A 69 14.49 -4.56 3.19
C ILE A 69 14.21 -4.34 1.70
N ASP A 70 13.13 -4.94 1.18
CA ASP A 70 12.69 -4.87 -0.22
C ASP A 70 12.47 -3.44 -0.73
N TRP A 71 12.16 -2.50 0.17
CA TRP A 71 12.08 -1.07 -0.13
C TRP A 71 13.09 -0.24 0.67
N GLY A 72 14.19 -0.84 1.14
CA GLY A 72 15.35 -0.11 1.67
C GLY A 72 15.46 0.01 3.20
N SER A 73 14.50 -0.47 3.99
CA SER A 73 14.66 -0.42 5.46
C SER A 73 15.82 -1.31 5.94
N LYS A 74 16.43 -0.98 7.10
CA LYS A 74 17.53 -1.78 7.67
C LYS A 74 17.15 -3.23 8.01
N GLN A 75 15.87 -3.47 8.28
CA GLN A 75 15.31 -4.78 8.59
C GLN A 75 13.85 -4.85 8.15
N THR A 76 13.33 -6.06 7.98
CA THR A 76 11.90 -6.30 7.79
C THR A 76 11.25 -6.54 9.15
N ASN A 77 10.30 -5.69 9.54
CA ASN A 77 9.53 -5.87 10.78
C ASN A 77 8.31 -6.78 10.54
N ALA A 78 7.63 -7.20 11.61
CA ALA A 78 6.47 -8.12 11.52
C ALA A 78 5.40 -7.59 10.55
N ARG A 79 5.11 -6.29 10.62
CA ARG A 79 4.15 -5.60 9.76
C ARG A 79 4.58 -5.62 8.28
N GLY A 80 5.86 -5.39 8.01
CA GLY A 80 6.43 -5.45 6.66
C GLY A 80 6.39 -6.86 6.08
N LYS A 81 6.69 -7.87 6.89
CA LYS A 81 6.57 -9.28 6.50
C LYS A 81 5.13 -9.62 6.09
N THR A 82 4.14 -9.27 6.92
CA THR A 82 2.72 -9.50 6.61
C THR A 82 2.30 -8.79 5.32
N LEU A 83 2.76 -7.55 5.09
CA LEU A 83 2.47 -6.83 3.85
C LEU A 83 3.05 -7.53 2.61
N LEU A 84 4.32 -7.95 2.69
CA LEU A 84 4.99 -8.66 1.59
C LEU A 84 4.29 -9.98 1.26
N GLU A 85 3.89 -10.75 2.28
CA GLU A 85 3.15 -12.01 2.10
C GLU A 85 1.77 -11.76 1.45
N ALA A 86 1.05 -10.73 1.90
CA ALA A 86 -0.24 -10.35 1.31
C ALA A 86 -0.08 -9.95 -0.17
N PHE A 87 0.94 -9.15 -0.50
CA PHE A 87 1.19 -8.67 -1.87
C PHE A 87 1.79 -9.74 -2.78
N ALA A 88 2.53 -10.71 -2.25
CA ALA A 88 2.97 -11.88 -3.01
C ALA A 88 1.79 -12.74 -3.50
N SER A 89 0.61 -12.63 -2.86
CA SER A 89 -0.63 -13.26 -3.33
C SER A 89 -1.31 -12.51 -4.49
N LEU A 90 -0.79 -11.34 -4.85
CA LEU A 90 -1.21 -10.54 -6.00
C LEU A 90 -0.14 -10.65 -7.09
N ASP A 91 -0.55 -10.62 -8.36
CA ASP A 91 0.38 -10.54 -9.49
C ASP A 91 0.84 -9.08 -9.69
N VAL A 92 1.44 -8.50 -8.64
CA VAL A 92 1.92 -7.11 -8.60
C VAL A 92 3.43 -7.08 -8.42
N VAL A 93 4.07 -6.09 -9.05
CA VAL A 93 5.52 -5.88 -8.95
C VAL A 93 5.80 -4.70 -8.02
N LEU A 94 6.73 -4.88 -7.09
CA LEU A 94 7.19 -3.79 -6.23
C LEU A 94 7.92 -2.73 -7.08
N LEU A 95 7.43 -1.49 -7.03
CA LEU A 95 7.99 -0.36 -7.77
C LEU A 95 8.78 0.64 -6.91
N ASN A 96 8.92 0.38 -5.60
CA ASN A 96 9.79 1.18 -4.74
C ASN A 96 11.24 0.98 -5.20
N ARG A 97 11.80 1.99 -5.86
CA ARG A 97 13.19 2.03 -6.31
C ARG A 97 13.84 3.29 -5.75
N GLY A 98 14.76 3.12 -4.80
CA GLY A 98 15.53 4.23 -4.26
C GLY A 98 16.39 3.83 -3.07
N ASN A 99 17.20 4.79 -2.65
CA ASN A 99 18.05 4.72 -1.46
C ASN A 99 17.80 5.96 -0.56
N MET A 100 16.66 6.65 -0.69
CA MET A 100 16.35 7.91 -0.01
C MET A 100 15.17 7.79 0.97
N PRO A 101 15.34 8.17 2.25
CA PRO A 101 14.27 8.12 3.24
C PRO A 101 13.05 9.00 2.91
N THR A 102 11.84 8.44 3.04
CA THR A 102 10.57 9.18 2.86
C THR A 102 9.98 9.70 4.17
N PHE A 103 10.57 9.38 5.32
CA PHE A 103 10.21 9.93 6.63
C PHE A 103 11.46 10.04 7.53
N ILE A 104 11.71 11.22 8.10
CA ILE A 104 12.80 11.47 9.05
C ILE A 104 12.19 12.03 10.33
N ARG A 105 12.34 11.32 11.45
CA ARG A 105 12.03 11.83 12.80
C ARG A 105 13.03 11.26 13.81
N GLY A 106 14.06 12.03 14.17
CA GLY A 106 15.13 11.60 15.07
C GLY A 106 16.00 10.47 14.47
N ASP A 107 16.51 9.57 15.32
CA ASP A 107 17.44 8.48 14.93
C ASP A 107 16.81 7.31 14.15
N ALA A 108 15.53 7.41 13.78
CA ALA A 108 14.84 6.43 12.97
C ALA A 108 14.78 6.90 11.51
N SER A 109 15.54 6.23 10.63
CA SER A 109 15.50 6.42 9.18
C SER A 109 15.02 5.14 8.49
N SER A 110 13.94 5.23 7.72
CA SER A 110 13.52 4.20 6.76
C SER A 110 13.72 4.74 5.35
N ILE A 111 14.39 3.96 4.52
CA ILE A 111 14.76 4.28 3.14
C ILE A 111 13.60 3.90 2.20
N VAL A 112 13.49 4.56 1.03
CA VAL A 112 12.75 4.13 -0.18
C VAL A 112 13.69 4.04 -1.33
#